data_AF-A0ABD2Y8Q5-F1
#
_entry.id   AF-A0ABD2Y8Q5-F1
#
_cell.length_a   1.000
_cell.length_b   1.000
_cell.length_c   1.000
_cell.angle_alpha   90.00
_cell.angle_beta   90.00
_cell.angle_gamma   90.00
#
_symmetry.space_group_name_H-M   'P 1'
#
loop_
_entity.id
_entity.type
_entity.pdbx_description
1 polymer ?
#
loop_
_entity_poly.entity_id
_entity_poly.type
_entity_poly.pdbx_seq_one_letter_code
_entity_poly.pdbx_strand_id
1 'polypeptide(L)'
;MFGGLAKSGHLRLRSVETYTIDLEDEKPQWKQLECGSFTGFGSQNAVIPPPRLDHVAVSMPCGRIIVFGGSIAGLHSPSQLFLLDPAEEKPSWRIVNVPGQPPKFAWGHGSG
;
A
#
# COMPACT_ATOMS: atom_id res chain seq x y z
N MET A 1 -3.23 6.50 3.56
CA MET A 1 -1.84 6.25 4.01
C MET A 1 -1.61 4.74 4.07
N PHE A 2 -0.44 4.28 3.65
CA PHE A 2 -0.03 2.87 3.71
C PHE A 2 1.37 2.78 4.32
N GLY A 3 1.58 1.86 5.25
CA GLY A 3 2.88 1.58 5.86
C GLY A 3 3.23 2.41 7.09
N GLY A 4 4.45 2.26 7.58
CA GLY A 4 4.95 2.89 8.81
C GLY A 4 6.03 2.05 9.49
N LEU A 5 6.55 2.52 10.63
CA LEU A 5 7.41 1.72 11.49
C LEU A 5 6.56 1.04 12.57
N ALA A 6 6.55 -0.30 12.60
CA ALA A 6 5.88 -1.02 13.68
C ALA A 6 6.57 -0.71 15.01
N LYS A 7 5.78 -0.39 16.04
CA LYS A 7 6.29 -0.01 17.37
C LYS A 7 6.62 -1.21 18.27
N SER A 8 6.35 -2.45 17.86
CA SER A 8 6.50 -3.64 18.69
C SER A 8 7.50 -4.65 18.12
N GLY A 9 8.39 -5.15 19.00
CA GLY A 9 9.40 -6.18 18.71
C GLY A 9 10.85 -5.66 18.72
N HIS A 10 11.81 -6.56 18.98
CA HIS A 10 13.25 -6.25 18.90
C HIS A 10 13.71 -5.87 17.48
N LEU A 11 12.88 -6.15 16.47
CA LEU A 11 13.08 -5.69 15.10
C LEU A 11 12.15 -4.51 14.81
N ARG A 12 12.73 -3.43 14.27
CA ARG A 12 12.01 -2.31 13.64
C ARG A 12 11.36 -2.77 12.34
N LEU A 13 10.37 -3.65 12.42
CA LEU A 13 9.65 -4.14 11.26
C LEU A 13 8.81 -3.01 10.65
N ARG A 14 8.67 -3.04 9.32
CA ARG A 14 7.83 -2.10 8.60
C ARG A 14 6.39 -2.62 8.66
N SER A 15 5.45 -1.72 8.95
CA SER A 15 4.02 -2.05 8.99
C SER A 15 3.43 -2.12 7.59
N VAL A 16 2.37 -2.90 7.42
CA VAL A 16 1.50 -2.95 6.23
C VAL A 16 0.11 -2.38 6.52
N GLU A 17 -0.06 -1.74 7.67
CA GLU A 17 -1.31 -1.11 8.06
C GLU A 17 -1.68 0.00 7.07
N THR A 18 -2.99 0.09 6.82
CA THR A 18 -3.56 1.09 5.94
C THR A 18 -4.51 1.95 6.75
N TYR A 19 -4.37 3.26 6.63
CA TYR A 19 -5.25 4.21 7.30
C TYR A 19 -5.81 5.19 6.27
N THR A 20 -7.07 5.57 6.44
CA THR A 20 -7.71 6.69 5.74
C THR A 20 -8.04 7.81 6.73
N ILE A 21 -8.13 9.01 6.19
CA ILE A 21 -8.63 10.19 6.90
C ILE A 21 -9.41 10.99 5.88
N ASP A 22 -10.61 11.41 6.26
CA ASP A 22 -11.39 12.38 5.51
C ASP A 22 -11.10 13.76 6.10
N LEU A 23 -10.55 14.64 5.27
CA LEU A 23 -10.19 16.00 5.69
C LEU A 23 -11.33 17.00 5.50
N GLU A 24 -12.42 16.59 4.84
CA GLU A 24 -13.63 17.39 4.67
C GLU A 24 -14.62 17.19 5.82
N ASP A 25 -14.44 16.13 6.61
CA ASP A 25 -15.20 15.88 7.84
C ASP A 25 -14.97 17.01 8.86
N GLU A 26 -16.02 17.42 9.58
CA GLU A 26 -15.93 18.43 10.64
C GLU A 26 -14.94 18.05 11.74
N LYS A 27 -14.76 16.75 11.99
CA LYS A 27 -13.79 16.20 12.94
C LYS A 27 -12.99 15.08 12.27
N PRO A 28 -11.91 15.42 11.53
CA PRO A 28 -11.09 14.43 10.83
C PRO A 28 -10.55 13.38 11.81
N GLN A 29 -10.78 12.10 11.48
CA GLN A 29 -10.32 10.97 12.27
C GLN A 29 -9.54 9.99 11.42
N TRP A 30 -8.47 9.45 12.00
CA TRP A 30 -7.78 8.29 11.44
C TRP A 30 -8.68 7.06 11.53
N LYS A 31 -8.94 6.42 10.39
CA LYS A 31 -9.68 5.18 10.30
C LYS A 31 -8.74 4.11 9.78
N GLN A 32 -8.48 3.09 10.60
CA GLN A 32 -7.71 1.93 10.15
C GLN A 32 -8.59 1.08 9.23
N LEU A 33 -8.06 0.72 8.05
CA LEU A 33 -8.73 -0.19 7.15
C LEU A 33 -8.26 -1.62 7.42
N GLU A 34 -9.19 -2.47 7.83
CA GLU A 34 -8.98 -3.91 7.91
C GLU A 34 -9.02 -4.48 6.49
N CYS A 35 -7.86 -4.46 5.83
CA CYS A 35 -7.71 -5.08 4.52
C CYS A 35 -7.57 -6.59 4.73
N GLY A 36 -8.47 -7.40 4.15
CA GLY A 36 -8.51 -8.84 4.38
C GLY A 36 -7.14 -9.50 4.21
N SER A 37 -6.57 -10.00 5.31
CA SER A 37 -5.30 -10.75 5.33
C SER A 37 -5.61 -12.23 5.25
N PHE A 38 -5.44 -12.85 4.08
CA PHE A 38 -5.47 -14.30 3.97
C PHE A 38 -4.05 -14.86 4.08
N THR A 39 -3.70 -15.31 5.28
CA THR A 39 -2.56 -16.20 5.54
C THR A 39 -2.94 -17.67 5.31
N GLY A 40 -3.81 -17.98 4.36
CA GLY A 40 -4.42 -19.30 4.24
C GLY A 40 -4.67 -19.72 2.80
N PHE A 41 -4.11 -20.88 2.45
CA PHE A 41 -4.29 -21.60 1.19
C PHE A 41 -5.79 -21.74 0.87
N GLY A 42 -6.30 -20.96 -0.09
CA GLY A 42 -7.67 -21.13 -0.62
C GLY A 42 -8.62 -19.94 -0.43
N SER A 43 -8.30 -18.79 -1.02
CA SER A 43 -9.30 -17.85 -1.56
C SER A 43 -8.57 -16.82 -2.42
N GLN A 44 -9.18 -16.39 -3.52
CA GLN A 44 -8.51 -15.76 -4.66
C GLN A 44 -7.96 -14.34 -4.34
N ASN A 45 -6.71 -14.09 -4.74
CA ASN A 45 -6.14 -12.80 -5.13
C ASN A 45 -5.94 -11.62 -4.15
N ALA A 46 -6.16 -11.76 -2.84
CA ALA A 46 -5.78 -10.70 -1.90
C ALA A 46 -4.25 -10.65 -1.72
N VAL A 47 -3.58 -9.67 -2.32
CA VAL A 47 -2.12 -9.47 -2.21
C VAL A 47 -1.83 -8.16 -1.50
N ILE A 48 -1.55 -8.26 -0.20
CA ILE A 48 -1.10 -7.10 0.59
C ILE A 48 0.25 -6.64 0.04
N PRO A 49 0.46 -5.33 -0.22
CA PRO A 49 1.76 -4.85 -0.62
C PRO A 49 2.78 -5.21 0.48
N PRO A 50 3.91 -5.86 0.16
CA PRO A 50 4.93 -6.13 1.15
C PRO A 50 5.43 -4.82 1.78
N PRO A 51 5.89 -4.87 3.05
CA PRO A 51 6.42 -3.70 3.74
C PRO A 51 7.56 -3.07 2.94
N ARG A 52 7.46 -1.75 2.71
CA ARG A 52 8.33 -1.02 1.79
C ARG A 52 8.66 0.38 2.30
N LEU A 53 9.77 0.93 1.80
CA LEU A 53 10.25 2.30 2.04
C LEU A 53 10.11 3.12 0.74
N ASP A 54 9.94 4.43 0.86
CA ASP A 54 9.95 5.39 -0.27
C ASP A 54 8.94 5.05 -1.38
N HIS A 55 7.84 4.38 -1.00
CA HIS A 55 6.72 4.16 -1.90
C HIS A 55 5.85 5.41 -1.99
N VAL A 56 5.11 5.51 -3.08
CA VAL A 56 4.07 6.53 -3.24
C VAL A 56 2.73 5.89 -2.95
N ALA A 57 1.90 6.56 -2.16
CA ALA A 57 0.49 6.23 -1.97
C ALA A 57 -0.37 7.38 -2.47
N VAL A 58 -1.30 7.11 -3.39
CA VAL A 58 -2.14 8.13 -4.03
C VAL A 58 -3.61 7.78 -3.86
N SER A 59 -4.41 8.76 -3.40
CA SER A 59 -5.86 8.71 -3.47
C SER A 59 -6.32 9.21 -4.84
N MET A 60 -7.07 8.38 -5.57
CA MET A 60 -7.60 8.71 -6.88
C MET A 60 -8.94 9.45 -6.76
N PRO A 61 -9.34 10.26 -7.76
CA PRO A 61 -10.65 10.93 -7.78
C PRO A 61 -11.85 9.98 -7.69
N CYS A 62 -11.68 8.71 -8.07
CA CYS A 62 -12.72 7.68 -7.94
C CYS A 62 -12.81 7.05 -6.54
N GLY A 63 -12.11 7.59 -5.54
CA GLY A 63 -12.11 7.10 -4.15
C GLY A 63 -11.16 5.94 -3.87
N ARG A 64 -10.55 5.35 -4.91
CA ARG A 64 -9.58 4.25 -4.76
C ARG A 64 -8.19 4.74 -4.39
N ILE A 65 -7.40 3.86 -3.79
CA ILE A 65 -6.03 4.13 -3.37
C ILE A 65 -5.07 3.24 -4.16
N ILE A 66 -4.00 3.81 -4.69
CA ILE A 66 -2.90 3.05 -5.27
C ILE A 66 -1.62 3.18 -4.45
N VAL A 67 -0.84 2.10 -4.40
CA VAL A 67 0.53 2.08 -3.89
C VAL A 67 1.46 1.65 -5.03
N PHE A 68 2.50 2.43 -5.27
CA PHE A 68 3.49 2.17 -6.33
C PHE A 68 4.92 2.33 -5.81
N GLY A 69 5.80 1.47 -6.32
CA GLY A 69 7.23 1.62 -6.13
C GLY A 69 7.71 1.36 -4.72
N GLY A 70 8.81 2.01 -4.36
CA GLY A 70 9.52 1.83 -3.10
C GLY A 70 10.47 0.62 -3.09
N SER A 71 11.08 0.39 -1.94
CA SER A 71 12.09 -0.64 -1.72
C SER A 71 11.65 -1.60 -0.61
N ILE A 72 11.71 -2.91 -0.89
CA ILE A 72 11.40 -3.99 0.05
C ILE A 72 12.73 -4.48 0.60
N ALA A 73 12.89 -4.41 1.93
CA ALA A 73 14.13 -4.82 2.61
C ALA A 73 15.42 -4.18 2.06
N GLY A 74 15.35 -2.98 1.48
CA GLY A 74 16.50 -2.29 0.90
C GLY A 74 16.82 -2.69 -0.56
N LEU A 75 16.03 -3.58 -1.17
CA LEU A 75 16.22 -4.04 -2.54
C LEU A 75 15.28 -3.34 -3.54
N HIS A 76 15.75 -3.21 -4.78
CA HIS A 76 14.94 -2.74 -5.90
C HIS A 76 13.67 -3.60 -6.00
N SER A 77 12.50 -2.98 -5.81
CA SER A 77 11.22 -3.67 -5.95
C SER A 77 10.69 -3.54 -7.38
N PRO A 78 9.94 -4.53 -7.87
CA PRO A 78 9.29 -4.43 -9.17
C PRO A 78 8.40 -3.18 -9.25
N SER A 79 8.25 -2.62 -10.45
CA SER A 79 7.30 -1.55 -10.79
C SER A 79 5.85 -2.06 -10.75
N GLN A 80 5.45 -2.60 -9.61
CA GLN A 80 4.16 -3.23 -9.36
C GLN A 80 3.20 -2.23 -8.73
N LEU A 81 1.96 -2.24 -9.20
CA LEU A 81 0.87 -1.42 -8.70
C LEU A 81 -0.05 -2.25 -7.82
N PHE A 82 -0.34 -1.71 -6.63
CA PHE A 82 -1.34 -2.26 -5.71
C PHE A 82 -2.50 -1.29 -5.64
N LEU A 83 -3.71 -1.81 -5.71
CA LEU A 83 -4.95 -1.04 -5.66
C LEU A 83 -5.79 -1.51 -4.47
N LEU A 84 -6.36 -0.56 -3.74
CA LEU A 84 -7.35 -0.76 -2.70
C LEU A 84 -8.57 0.09 -3.02
N ASP A 85 -9.75 -0.47 -2.85
CA ASP A 85 -11.01 0.27 -2.89
C ASP A 85 -11.60 0.32 -1.47
N PRO A 86 -11.52 1.46 -0.76
CA PRO A 86 -12.04 1.58 0.59
C PRO A 86 -13.57 1.49 0.69
N ALA A 87 -14.30 1.63 -0.43
CA ALA A 87 -15.76 1.59 -0.44
C ALA A 87 -16.32 0.16 -0.56
N GLU A 88 -15.46 -0.84 -0.79
CA GLU A 88 -15.87 -2.25 -0.77
C GLU A 88 -16.29 -2.68 0.64
N GLU A 89 -17.31 -3.54 0.74
CA GLU A 89 -17.76 -4.12 2.03
C GLU A 89 -16.60 -4.79 2.78
N LYS A 90 -15.70 -5.43 2.03
CA LYS A 90 -14.48 -6.07 2.52
C LYS A 90 -13.29 -5.57 1.71
N PRO A 91 -12.70 -4.42 2.07
CA PRO A 91 -11.58 -3.85 1.33
C PRO A 91 -10.44 -4.86 1.20
N SER A 92 -9.93 -5.01 -0.02
CA SER A 92 -8.84 -5.94 -0.30
C SER A 92 -7.84 -5.34 -1.29
N TRP A 93 -6.55 -5.56 -0.99
CA TRP A 93 -5.47 -5.19 -1.89
C TRP A 93 -5.42 -6.15 -3.07
N ARG A 94 -5.29 -5.60 -4.27
CA ARG A 94 -5.08 -6.36 -5.50
C ARG A 94 -3.93 -5.81 -6.33
N ILE A 95 -3.28 -6.70 -7.07
CA ILE A 95 -2.27 -6.29 -8.06
C ILE A 95 -2.98 -5.80 -9.31
N VAL A 96 -2.57 -4.66 -9.84
CA VAL A 96 -3.03 -4.17 -11.14
C VAL A 96 -1.92 -4.37 -12.16
N ASN A 97 -2.21 -5.21 -13.15
CA ASN A 97 -1.33 -5.39 -14.31
C ASN A 97 -1.64 -4.30 -15.33
N VAL A 98 -0.71 -3.37 -15.50
CA VAL A 98 -0.83 -2.30 -16.50
C VAL A 98 -0.07 -2.72 -17.77
N PRO A 99 -0.72 -2.76 -18.93
CA PRO A 99 -0.04 -3.09 -20.18
C PRO A 99 0.97 -2.00 -20.56
N GLY A 100 2.03 -2.39 -21.25
CA GLY A 100 3.08 -1.49 -21.74
C GLY A 100 4.42 -1.70 -21.05
N GLN A 101 5.33 -0.74 -21.24
CA GLN A 101 6.66 -0.78 -20.65
C GLN A 101 6.66 -0.06 -19.29
N PRO A 102 6.85 -0.77 -18.16
CA PRO A 102 6.91 -0.12 -16.86
C PRO A 102 8.19 0.72 -16.71
N PRO A 103 8.21 1.69 -15.78
CA PRO A 103 9.43 2.41 -15.43
C PRO A 103 10.56 1.44 -15.05
N LYS A 104 11.79 1.75 -15.49
CA LYS A 104 12.98 0.95 -15.16
C LYS A 104 13.33 0.97 -13.67
N PHE A 105 13.00 2.08 -13.00
CA PHE A 105 13.21 2.28 -11.57
C PHE A 105 11.92 2.86 -10.98
N ALA A 106 11.53 2.35 -9.82
CA ALA A 106 10.33 2.80 -9.10
C ALA A 106 10.65 3.17 -7.63
N TRP A 107 11.92 3.47 -7.32
CA TRP A 107 12.38 3.84 -5.99
C TRP A 107 13.59 4.78 -6.12
N GLY A 108 13.81 5.64 -5.11
CA GLY A 108 14.95 6.54 -5.05
C GLY A 108 14.89 7.71 -6.03
N HIS A 109 14.48 8.89 -5.55
CA HIS A 109 14.88 10.18 -6.15
C HIS A 109 15.52 11.03 -5.05
N GLY A 110 16.78 10.73 -4.78
CA GLY A 110 17.71 11.66 -4.15
C GLY A 110 18.86 11.90 -5.11
N SER A 111 18.61 12.57 -6.23
CA SER A 111 19.70 13.23 -6.96
C SER A 111 20.00 14.52 -6.20
N GLY A 112 20.83 14.41 -5.17
CA GLY A 112 21.61 15.51 -4.61
C GLY A 112 23.00 15.50 -5.23
#